data_AF-A0A7Z9FCN1-F1
#
_entry.id   AF-A0A7Z9FCN1-F1
#
_cell.length_a   1.000
_cell.length_b   1.000
_cell.length_c   1.000
_cell.angle_alpha   90.00
_cell.angle_beta   90.00
_cell.angle_gamma   90.00
#
_symmetry.space_group_name_H-M   'P 1'
#
loop_
_entity.id
_entity.type
_entity.pdbx_description
1 polymer ?
#
loop_
_entity_poly.entity_id
_entity_poly.type
_entity_poly.pdbx_seq_one_letter_code
_entity_poly.pdbx_strand_id
1 'polypeptide(L)'
;GNFRLDSMQNIIRNPKVGILFLVPGMDVTLRIRGKAKITSDSKILKSLEINGKEPHSAIIVQVQEAFLHCGKALIRADIWNPENRVANGVFPSPGHMYADHMKVNREKMEHLYVEHITEDLAEEGRTIFKDR
;
A
#
# COMPACT_ATOMS: atom_id res chain seq x y z
N GLY A 1 -3.59 2.17 -7.90
CA GLY A 1 -3.70 0.92 -7.09
C GLY A 1 -3.27 -0.25 -7.94
N ASN A 2 -2.65 -1.31 -7.41
CA ASN A 2 -1.83 -2.25 -8.22
C ASN A 2 -2.57 -3.19 -9.21
N PHE A 3 -3.87 -2.99 -9.46
CA PHE A 3 -4.74 -3.78 -10.35
C PHE A 3 -4.66 -5.31 -10.15
N ARG A 4 -4.27 -5.76 -8.96
CA ARG A 4 -4.19 -7.18 -8.61
C ARG A 4 -5.36 -7.60 -7.73
N LEU A 5 -5.82 -8.83 -7.98
CA LEU A 5 -6.92 -9.44 -7.22
C LEU A 5 -6.42 -10.40 -6.13
N ASP A 6 -5.12 -10.50 -5.87
CA ASP A 6 -4.54 -11.46 -4.91
C ASP A 6 -5.18 -11.35 -3.51
N SER A 7 -5.22 -10.13 -2.96
CA SER A 7 -5.85 -9.87 -1.66
C SER A 7 -7.34 -10.17 -1.66
N MET A 8 -8.04 -9.92 -2.77
CA MET A 8 -9.46 -10.22 -2.92
C MET A 8 -9.72 -11.73 -2.95
N GLN A 9 -8.91 -12.49 -3.68
CA GLN A 9 -8.97 -13.96 -3.66
C GLN A 9 -8.71 -14.53 -2.27
N ASN A 10 -7.75 -13.96 -1.54
CA ASN A 10 -7.47 -14.34 -0.16
C ASN A 10 -8.70 -14.08 0.75
N ILE A 11 -9.38 -12.94 0.61
CA ILE A 11 -10.59 -12.60 1.38
C ILE A 11 -11.73 -13.58 1.08
N ILE A 12 -11.94 -13.96 -0.19
CA ILE A 12 -12.98 -14.93 -0.57
C ILE A 12 -12.72 -16.29 0.09
N ARG A 13 -11.46 -16.75 0.12
CA ARG A 13 -11.08 -18.02 0.75
C ARG A 13 -11.12 -17.95 2.27
N ASN A 14 -10.72 -16.83 2.85
CA ASN A 14 -10.69 -16.60 4.29
C ASN A 14 -10.99 -15.12 4.58
N PRO A 15 -12.16 -14.80 5.16
CA PRO A 15 -12.55 -13.41 5.35
C PRO A 15 -11.77 -12.70 6.46
N LYS A 16 -10.93 -13.39 7.24
CA LYS A 16 -10.20 -12.76 8.35
C LYS A 16 -9.13 -11.80 7.82
N VAL A 17 -9.21 -10.53 8.22
CA VAL A 17 -8.25 -9.49 7.84
C VAL A 17 -7.64 -8.79 9.05
N GLY A 18 -6.40 -8.33 8.88
CA GLY A 18 -5.72 -7.42 9.79
C GLY A 18 -5.27 -6.17 9.03
N ILE A 19 -5.51 -4.99 9.60
CA ILE A 19 -5.12 -3.71 9.02
C ILE A 19 -4.26 -2.99 10.06
N LEU A 20 -3.13 -2.46 9.62
CA LEU A 20 -2.21 -1.68 10.45
C LEU A 20 -2.12 -0.28 9.87
N PHE A 21 -2.35 0.73 10.70
CA PHE A 21 -2.13 2.13 10.34
C PHE A 21 -0.81 2.61 10.92
N LEU A 22 0.01 3.18 10.04
CA LEU A 22 1.24 3.90 10.35
C LEU A 22 1.03 5.34 9.90
N VAL A 23 1.06 6.28 10.84
CA VAL A 23 0.86 7.70 10.56
C VAL A 23 2.18 8.43 10.81
N PRO A 24 2.78 9.09 9.81
CA PRO A 24 4.01 9.83 9.99
C PRO A 24 3.94 10.80 11.18
N GLY A 25 4.93 10.73 12.07
CA GLY A 25 4.98 11.53 13.30
C GLY A 25 4.17 10.97 14.47
N MET A 26 3.44 9.86 14.29
CA MET A 26 2.84 9.11 15.40
C MET A 26 3.64 7.86 15.70
N ASP A 27 4.12 7.75 16.94
CA ASP A 27 4.88 6.58 17.37
C ASP A 27 4.01 5.37 17.74
N VAL A 28 2.70 5.57 17.88
CA VAL A 28 1.74 4.48 18.12
C VAL A 28 1.11 4.01 16.82
N THR A 29 0.71 2.74 16.77
CA THR A 29 0.01 2.17 15.61
C THR A 29 -1.41 1.81 15.99
N LEU A 30 -2.35 2.01 15.06
CA LEU A 30 -3.70 1.47 15.19
C LEU A 30 -3.74 0.12 14.45
N ARG A 31 -4.08 -0.94 15.17
CA ARG A 31 -4.31 -2.25 14.58
C ARG A 31 -5.79 -2.57 14.64
N ILE A 32 -6.34 -2.92 13.49
CA ILE A 32 -7.71 -3.40 13.33
C ILE A 32 -7.66 -4.87 12.94
N ARG A 33 -8.51 -5.66 13.56
CA ARG A 33 -8.80 -7.03 13.16
C ARG A 33 -10.28 -7.17 12.89
N GLY A 34 -10.63 -7.89 11.84
CA GLY A 34 -12.03 -8.05 11.46
C GLY A 34 -12.26 -9.13 10.42
N LYS A 35 -13.48 -9.08 9.85
CA LYS A 35 -13.86 -9.87 8.69
C LYS A 35 -14.12 -8.95 7.50
N ALA A 36 -13.60 -9.31 6.33
CA ALA A 36 -13.80 -8.59 5.09
C ALA A 36 -14.75 -9.33 4.15
N LYS A 37 -15.46 -8.56 3.33
CA LYS A 37 -16.17 -9.05 2.14
C LYS A 37 -15.96 -8.09 0.99
N ILE A 38 -16.04 -8.59 -0.23
CA ILE A 38 -15.99 -7.78 -1.45
C ILE A 38 -17.41 -7.40 -1.84
N THR A 39 -17.60 -6.17 -2.31
CA THR A 39 -18.89 -5.67 -2.81
C THR A 39 -18.70 -4.97 -4.15
N SER A 40 -19.74 -5.03 -4.97
CA SER A 40 -19.91 -4.24 -6.20
C SER A 40 -21.18 -3.37 -6.12
N ASP A 41 -21.64 -3.07 -4.90
CA ASP A 41 -22.81 -2.22 -4.66
C ASP A 41 -22.56 -0.80 -5.16
N SER A 42 -23.33 -0.36 -6.16
CA SER A 42 -23.12 0.93 -6.82
C SER A 42 -23.22 2.13 -5.88
N LYS A 43 -24.02 2.09 -4.81
CA LYS A 43 -24.09 3.19 -3.85
C LYS A 43 -22.79 3.33 -3.07
N ILE A 44 -22.20 2.20 -2.70
CA ILE A 44 -20.90 2.17 -2.00
C ILE A 44 -19.79 2.62 -2.95
N LEU A 45 -19.76 2.09 -4.18
CA LEU A 45 -18.72 2.44 -5.15
C LEU A 45 -18.74 3.94 -5.49
N LYS A 46 -19.93 4.51 -5.68
CA LYS A 46 -20.10 5.95 -5.89
C LYS A 46 -19.61 6.80 -4.72
N SER A 47 -19.76 6.33 -3.48
CA SER A 47 -19.22 7.04 -2.31
C SER A 47 -17.70 7.01 -2.20
N LEU A 48 -17.04 6.15 -2.98
CA LEU A 48 -15.58 5.96 -3.02
C LEU A 48 -14.97 6.52 -4.31
N GLU A 49 -15.72 7.35 -5.05
CA GLU A 49 -15.24 8.00 -6.27
C GLU A 49 -14.04 8.91 -5.98
N ILE A 50 -13.01 8.80 -6.81
CA ILE A 50 -11.84 9.70 -6.79
C ILE A 50 -11.65 10.23 -8.20
N ASN A 51 -11.54 11.55 -8.36
CA ASN A 51 -11.31 12.22 -9.64
C ASN A 51 -12.31 11.79 -10.75
N GLY A 52 -13.59 11.63 -10.42
CA GLY A 52 -14.61 11.23 -11.40
C GLY A 52 -14.62 9.73 -11.74
N LYS A 53 -13.76 8.92 -11.13
CA LYS A 53 -13.64 7.48 -11.39
C LYS A 53 -14.13 6.67 -10.19
N GLU A 54 -15.17 5.86 -10.41
CA GLU A 54 -15.63 4.89 -9.42
C GLU A 54 -14.76 3.62 -9.47
N PRO A 55 -14.44 3.00 -8.32
CA PRO A 55 -13.75 1.71 -8.32
C PRO A 55 -14.66 0.58 -8.81
N HIS A 56 -14.09 -0.45 -9.44
CA HIS A 56 -14.87 -1.62 -9.89
C HIS A 56 -15.45 -2.46 -8.75
N SER A 57 -14.83 -2.42 -7.57
CA SER A 57 -15.28 -3.13 -6.38
C SER A 57 -14.73 -2.46 -5.12
N ALA A 58 -15.31 -2.77 -3.97
CA ALA A 58 -14.85 -2.30 -2.67
C ALA A 58 -14.73 -3.45 -1.67
N ILE A 59 -13.90 -3.24 -0.65
CA ILE A 59 -13.74 -4.17 0.47
C ILE A 59 -14.46 -3.55 1.68
N ILE A 60 -15.47 -4.25 2.19
CA ILE A 60 -16.14 -3.89 3.44
C ILE A 60 -15.48 -4.66 4.56
N VAL A 61 -15.02 -3.95 5.58
CA VAL A 61 -14.38 -4.54 6.76
C VAL A 61 -15.29 -4.38 7.96
N GLN A 62 -15.83 -5.49 8.46
CA GLN A 62 -16.50 -5.54 9.75
C GLN A 62 -15.44 -5.64 10.85
N VAL A 63 -15.21 -4.53 11.54
CA VAL A 63 -14.28 -4.44 12.67
C VAL A 63 -14.76 -5.33 13.82
N GLN A 64 -13.87 -6.18 14.32
CA GLN A 64 -14.12 -7.00 15.51
C GLN A 64 -13.31 -6.49 16.70
N GLU A 65 -12.06 -6.09 16.44
CA GLU A 65 -11.16 -5.54 17.46
C GLU A 65 -10.40 -4.36 16.84
N ALA A 66 -10.23 -3.29 17.61
CA ALA A 66 -9.40 -2.15 17.25
C ALA A 66 -8.68 -1.65 18.51
N PHE A 67 -7.35 -1.58 18.45
CA PHE A 67 -6.56 -1.14 19.59
C PHE A 67 -5.29 -0.42 19.13
N LEU A 68 -4.84 0.51 19.97
CA LEU A 68 -3.54 1.14 19.83
C LEU A 68 -2.48 0.18 20.38
N HIS A 69 -1.46 -0.10 19.58
CA HIS A 69 -0.28 -0.85 20.02
C HIS A 69 0.82 0.12 20.46
N CYS A 70 1.62 -0.32 21.45
CA CYS A 70 2.67 0.51 22.02
C CYS A 70 3.74 0.89 20.98
N GLY A 71 4.25 2.11 21.08
CA GLY A 71 5.19 2.65 20.10
C GLY A 71 6.65 2.23 20.23
N LYS A 72 6.98 1.36 21.21
CA LYS A 72 8.37 1.01 21.52
C LYS A 72 9.18 0.55 20.30
N ALA A 73 8.55 -0.18 19.37
CA ALA A 73 9.21 -0.62 18.14
C ALA A 73 9.51 0.55 17.19
N LEU A 74 8.53 1.45 16.96
CA LEU A 74 8.67 2.60 16.07
C LEU A 74 9.68 3.60 16.63
N ILE A 75 9.63 3.88 17.93
CA ILE A 75 10.58 4.77 18.63
C ILE A 75 12.01 4.23 18.51
N ARG A 76 12.23 2.95 18.80
CA ARG A 76 13.58 2.35 18.71
C ARG A 76 14.12 2.29 17.28
N ALA A 77 13.25 2.06 16.31
CA ALA A 77 13.61 2.04 14.90
C ALA A 77 13.75 3.46 14.32
N ASP A 78 13.32 4.48 15.07
CA ASP A 78 13.37 5.89 14.71
C ASP A 78 12.87 6.18 13.28
N ILE A 79 11.78 5.49 12.90
CA ILE A 79 11.32 5.39 11.49
C ILE A 79 10.86 6.72 10.90
N TRP A 80 10.62 7.72 11.75
CA TRP A 80 10.14 9.03 11.34
C TRP A 80 11.26 10.06 11.20
N ASN A 81 12.45 9.80 11.76
CA ASN A 81 13.59 10.71 11.68
C ASN A 81 14.16 10.76 10.25
N PRO A 82 14.11 11.91 9.57
CA PRO A 82 14.66 12.06 8.22
C PRO A 82 16.17 11.79 8.16
N GLU A 83 16.92 12.12 9.21
CA GLU A 83 18.38 11.97 9.27
C GLU A 83 18.81 10.49 9.29
N ASN A 84 17.93 9.59 9.74
CA ASN A 84 18.17 8.15 9.78
C ASN A 84 17.72 7.43 8.50
N ARG A 85 17.27 8.15 7.48
CA ARG A 85 16.92 7.55 6.20
C ARG A 85 18.18 7.20 5.44
N VAL A 86 18.23 5.96 4.96
CA VAL A 86 19.32 5.50 4.10
C VAL A 86 19.30 6.29 2.79
N ALA A 87 20.48 6.71 2.32
CA ALA A 87 20.62 7.41 1.05
C ALA A 87 20.09 6.59 -0.13
N ASN A 88 19.61 7.29 -1.16
CA ASN A 88 19.16 6.65 -2.39
C ASN A 88 20.28 5.82 -3.04
N GLY A 89 19.91 4.69 -3.62
CA GLY A 89 20.83 3.79 -4.32
C GLY A 89 21.63 2.84 -3.42
N VAL A 90 21.50 2.92 -2.10
CA VAL A 90 22.12 1.94 -1.18
C VAL A 90 21.45 0.57 -1.27
N PHE A 91 20.12 0.54 -1.43
CA PHE A 91 19.37 -0.69 -1.64
C PHE A 91 19.13 -0.93 -3.14
N PRO A 92 18.97 -2.20 -3.56
CA PRO A 92 18.45 -2.50 -4.90
C PRO A 92 17.10 -1.80 -5.11
N SER A 93 16.87 -1.32 -6.33
CA SER A 93 15.57 -0.77 -6.70
C SER A 93 14.49 -1.86 -6.62
N PRO A 94 13.22 -1.50 -6.38
CA PRO A 94 12.13 -2.47 -6.40
C PRO A 94 12.07 -3.26 -7.71
N GLY A 95 12.33 -2.63 -8.87
CA GLY A 95 12.37 -3.32 -10.16
C GLY A 95 13.45 -4.40 -10.23
N HIS A 96 14.66 -4.12 -9.71
CA HIS A 96 15.70 -5.14 -9.58
C HIS A 96 15.31 -6.27 -8.61
N MET A 97 14.71 -5.94 -7.47
CA MET A 97 14.25 -6.94 -6.50
C MET A 97 13.19 -7.88 -7.12
N TYR A 98 12.23 -7.33 -7.87
CA TYR A 98 11.22 -8.12 -8.58
C TYR A 98 11.84 -8.95 -9.71
N ALA A 99 12.78 -8.37 -10.46
CA ALA A 99 13.47 -9.08 -11.53
C ALA A 99 14.20 -10.32 -11.02
N ASP A 100 14.91 -10.19 -9.90
CA ASP A 100 15.60 -11.31 -9.26
C ASP A 100 14.62 -12.36 -8.74
N HIS A 101 13.52 -11.92 -8.10
CA HIS A 101 12.50 -12.82 -7.57
C HIS A 101 11.79 -13.62 -8.67
N MET A 102 11.49 -12.98 -9.80
CA MET A 102 10.81 -13.59 -10.95
C MET A 102 11.77 -14.24 -11.95
N LYS A 103 13.08 -14.06 -11.77
CA LYS A 103 14.15 -14.50 -12.69
C LYS A 103 13.99 -13.94 -14.11
N VAL A 104 13.76 -12.63 -14.21
CA VAL A 104 13.60 -11.90 -15.48
C VAL A 104 14.66 -10.80 -15.62
N ASN A 105 14.69 -10.13 -16.78
CA ASN A 105 15.68 -9.08 -17.04
C ASN A 105 15.46 -7.85 -16.12
N ARG A 106 16.54 -7.45 -15.42
CA ARG A 106 16.57 -6.35 -14.46
C ARG A 106 16.23 -4.99 -15.07
N GLU A 107 16.90 -4.62 -16.15
CA GLU A 107 16.72 -3.32 -16.80
C GLU A 107 15.30 -3.15 -17.33
N LYS A 108 14.76 -4.20 -17.96
CA LYS A 108 13.39 -4.22 -18.45
C LYS A 108 12.39 -4.08 -17.30
N MET A 109 12.59 -4.78 -16.20
CA MET A 109 11.70 -4.71 -15.05
C MET A 109 11.77 -3.36 -14.33
N GLU A 110 12.96 -2.77 -14.24
CA GLU A 110 13.14 -1.43 -13.68
C GLU A 110 12.39 -0.39 -14.50
N HIS A 111 12.53 -0.43 -15.83
CA HIS A 111 11.79 0.47 -16.72
C HIS A 111 10.28 0.35 -16.52
N LEU A 112 9.75 -0.88 -16.56
CA LEU A 112 8.31 -1.14 -16.35
C LEU A 112 7.82 -0.66 -14.98
N TYR A 113 8.62 -0.87 -13.92
CA TYR A 113 8.28 -0.44 -12.58
C TYR A 113 8.18 1.09 -12.48
N VAL A 114 9.19 1.81 -12.98
CA VAL A 114 9.23 3.28 -12.93
C VAL A 114 8.13 3.89 -13.79
N GLU A 115 7.91 3.38 -14.99
CA GLU A 115 6.85 3.83 -15.91
C GLU A 115 5.47 3.74 -15.26
N HIS A 116 5.09 2.55 -14.76
CA HIS A 116 3.76 2.36 -14.14
C HIS A 116 3.55 3.20 -12.89
N ILE A 117 4.55 3.35 -12.02
CA ILE A 117 4.43 4.20 -10.82
C ILE A 117 4.28 5.67 -11.21
N THR A 118 5.00 6.12 -12.25
CA THR A 118 4.92 7.50 -12.73
C THR A 118 3.53 7.79 -13.29
N GLU A 119 2.99 6.88 -14.10
CA GLU A 119 1.65 6.98 -14.67
C GLU A 119 0.57 6.98 -13.58
N ASP A 120 0.62 6.03 -12.64
CA ASP A 120 -0.33 5.93 -11.52
C ASP A 120 -0.36 7.23 -10.69
N LEU A 121 0.81 7.78 -10.35
CA LEU A 121 0.90 9.02 -9.59
C LEU A 121 0.38 10.22 -10.39
N ALA A 122 0.68 10.28 -11.69
CA ALA A 122 0.17 11.34 -12.56
C ALA A 122 -1.36 11.32 -12.63
N GLU A 123 -1.99 10.14 -12.69
CA GLU A 123 -3.45 10.01 -12.61
C GLU A 123 -4.03 10.47 -11.27
N GLU A 124 -3.29 10.31 -10.17
CA GLU A 124 -3.65 10.81 -8.83
C GLU A 124 -3.40 12.32 -8.66
N GLY A 125 -2.88 13.01 -9.69
CA GLY A 125 -2.48 14.42 -9.60
C GLY A 125 -1.23 14.63 -8.72
N ARG A 126 -0.43 13.59 -8.54
CA ARG A 126 0.78 13.57 -7.73
C ARG A 126 2.01 13.45 -8.63
N THR A 127 3.11 14.05 -8.21
CA THR A 127 4.40 13.84 -8.85
C THR A 127 5.26 12.94 -7.97
N ILE A 128 6.11 12.12 -8.59
CA ILE A 128 7.23 11.50 -7.86
C ILE A 128 8.05 12.65 -7.30
N PHE A 129 8.27 12.67 -5.98
CA PHE A 129 9.16 13.62 -5.33
C PHE A 129 10.54 13.52 -6.01
N LYS A 130 10.84 14.46 -6.92
CA LYS A 130 12.12 14.47 -7.66
C LYS A 130 13.31 14.81 -6.77
N ASP A 131 13.07 15.35 -5.57
CA ASP A 131 14.10 15.85 -4.65
C ASP A 131 14.01 15.21 -3.25
N ARG A 132 14.06 13.89 -3.17
CA ARG A 132 14.43 13.17 -1.93
C ARG A 132 15.38 12.04 -2.23
#